data_AF-A0A914MS85-F1
#
_entry.id   AF-A0A914MS85-F1
#
_cell.length_a   1.000
_cell.length_b   1.000
_cell.length_c   1.000
_cell.angle_alpha   90.00
_cell.angle_beta   90.00
_cell.angle_gamma   90.00
#
_symmetry.space_group_name_H-M   'P 1'
#
loop_
_entity.id
_entity.type
_entity.pdbx_description
1 polymer ?
#
loop_
_entity_poly.entity_id
_entity_poly.type
_entity_poly.pdbx_seq_one_letter_code
_entity_poly.pdbx_strand_id
1 'polypeptide(L)'
;MVDRVDKNEKRTDNKNISSNIDSRLLLIEQQIKTLPTNDTIKQLTTALNDLRLSFSQKLDNLEEKLLLATNNNINDAATQERKRSLVFIGLEESTLSAASARAAEDVATAVGVLDMLDVQAQPCAVYRLGKPNPANNARRSGKVETIT
;
A
#
# COMPACT_ATOMS: atom_id res chain seq x y z
N MET A 1 20.21 -97.93 -18.38
CA MET A 1 20.53 -96.69 -17.62
C MET A 1 19.62 -95.61 -18.18
N VAL A 2 18.59 -95.18 -17.42
CA VAL A 2 17.64 -94.14 -17.87
C VAL A 2 17.85 -92.95 -16.96
N ASP A 3 18.40 -91.88 -17.52
CA ASP A 3 18.71 -90.64 -16.83
C ASP A 3 17.42 -89.92 -16.41
N ARG A 4 17.27 -89.74 -15.09
CA ARG A 4 16.22 -88.91 -14.50
C ARG A 4 16.62 -87.46 -14.69
N VAL A 5 16.07 -86.81 -15.72
CA VAL A 5 16.25 -85.37 -15.94
C VAL A 5 15.40 -84.59 -14.93
N ASP A 6 16.09 -83.76 -14.16
CA ASP A 6 15.59 -82.91 -13.09
C ASP A 6 14.51 -81.93 -13.57
N LYS A 7 13.26 -82.16 -13.18
CA LYS A 7 12.13 -81.26 -13.45
C LYS A 7 12.04 -80.08 -12.47
N ASN A 8 13.00 -79.96 -11.54
CA ASN A 8 12.93 -78.98 -10.44
C ASN A 8 13.52 -77.61 -10.79
N GLU A 9 14.41 -77.51 -11.80
CA GLU A 9 15.13 -76.26 -12.11
C GLU A 9 14.24 -75.21 -12.81
N LYS A 10 13.32 -75.62 -13.69
CA LYS A 10 12.39 -74.69 -14.35
C LYS A 10 11.31 -74.09 -13.41
N ARG A 11 11.11 -74.66 -12.22
CA ARG A 11 10.09 -74.20 -11.27
C ARG A 11 10.57 -73.03 -10.40
N THR A 12 11.87 -72.90 -10.17
CA THR A 12 12.45 -71.82 -9.35
C THR A 12 12.48 -70.49 -10.09
N ASP A 13 12.77 -70.51 -11.39
CA ASP A 13 12.84 -69.30 -12.22
C ASP A 13 11.48 -68.63 -12.37
N ASN A 14 10.43 -69.44 -12.55
CA ASN A 14 9.07 -68.94 -12.72
C ASN A 14 8.50 -68.37 -11.39
N LYS A 15 8.87 -68.95 -10.25
CA LYS A 15 8.55 -68.39 -8.93
C LYS A 15 9.26 -67.05 -8.68
N ASN A 16 10.52 -66.94 -9.06
CA ASN A 16 11.27 -65.68 -8.92
C ASN A 16 10.67 -64.56 -9.78
N ILE A 17 10.27 -64.85 -11.02
CA ILE A 17 9.62 -63.86 -11.90
C ILE A 17 8.27 -63.41 -11.32
N SER A 18 7.42 -64.33 -10.86
CA SER A 18 6.14 -64.00 -10.24
C SER A 18 6.33 -63.09 -9.02
N SER A 19 7.25 -63.44 -8.11
CA SER A 19 7.49 -62.65 -6.91
C SER A 19 7.99 -61.22 -7.18
N ASN A 20 8.73 -61.02 -8.28
CA ASN A 20 9.22 -59.71 -8.69
C ASN A 20 8.08 -58.86 -9.25
N ILE A 21 7.20 -59.45 -10.06
CA ILE A 21 6.00 -58.79 -10.59
C ILE A 21 5.08 -58.38 -9.43
N ASP A 22 4.81 -59.27 -8.48
CA ASP A 22 3.94 -59.00 -7.33
C ASP A 22 4.50 -57.84 -6.48
N SER A 23 5.82 -57.82 -6.26
CA SER A 23 6.49 -56.74 -5.52
C SER A 23 6.39 -55.38 -6.23
N ARG A 24 6.49 -55.38 -7.56
CA ARG A 24 6.36 -54.14 -8.36
C ARG A 24 4.92 -53.65 -8.44
N LEU A 25 3.94 -54.56 -8.51
CA LEU A 25 2.52 -54.22 -8.45
C LEU A 25 2.16 -53.59 -7.11
N LEU A 26 2.65 -54.16 -6.00
CA LEU A 26 2.46 -53.60 -4.67
C LEU A 26 3.02 -52.17 -4.58
N LEU A 27 4.20 -51.92 -5.15
CA LEU A 27 4.83 -50.60 -5.17
C LEU A 27 4.00 -49.58 -5.99
N ILE A 28 3.45 -50.00 -7.13
CA ILE A 28 2.61 -49.16 -7.99
C ILE A 28 1.30 -48.81 -7.27
N GLU A 29 0.66 -49.77 -6.60
CA GLU A 29 -0.56 -49.52 -5.81
C GLU A 29 -0.32 -48.54 -4.67
N GLN A 30 0.83 -48.65 -4.00
CA GLN A 30 1.24 -47.72 -2.95
C GLN A 30 1.43 -46.30 -3.51
N GLN A 31 2.07 -46.17 -4.68
CA GLN A 31 2.26 -44.88 -5.35
C GLN A 31 0.93 -44.26 -5.80
N ILE A 32 0.02 -45.04 -6.38
CA ILE A 32 -1.31 -44.55 -6.80
C ILE A 32 -2.12 -44.04 -5.61
N LYS A 33 -2.03 -44.70 -4.45
CA LYS A 33 -2.70 -44.24 -3.21
C LYS A 33 -2.17 -42.90 -2.69
N THR A 34 -0.94 -42.52 -3.04
CA THR A 34 -0.36 -41.23 -2.61
C THR A 34 -0.68 -40.07 -3.54
N LEU A 35 -1.25 -40.33 -4.72
CA LEU A 35 -1.63 -39.27 -5.64
C LEU A 35 -2.85 -38.50 -5.11
N PRO A 36 -2.84 -37.16 -5.17
CA PRO A 36 -4.00 -36.36 -4.79
C PRO A 36 -5.20 -36.75 -5.65
N THR A 37 -6.33 -37.03 -5.00
CA THR A 37 -7.57 -37.35 -5.69
C THR A 37 -8.12 -36.12 -6.41
N ASN A 38 -8.93 -36.34 -7.43
CA ASN A 38 -9.58 -35.27 -8.18
C ASN A 38 -10.41 -34.35 -7.26
N ASP A 39 -10.97 -34.90 -6.18
CA ASP A 39 -11.71 -34.14 -5.17
C ASP A 39 -10.79 -33.23 -4.35
N THR A 40 -9.59 -33.68 -3.95
CA THR A 40 -8.61 -32.80 -3.30
C THR A 40 -8.16 -31.66 -4.22
N ILE A 41 -8.00 -31.92 -5.52
CA ILE A 41 -7.64 -30.89 -6.49
C ILE A 41 -8.76 -29.85 -6.63
N LYS A 42 -10.03 -30.29 -6.69
CA LYS A 42 -11.19 -29.39 -6.73
C LYS A 42 -11.29 -28.54 -5.47
N GLN A 43 -11.13 -29.13 -4.29
CA GLN A 43 -11.16 -28.41 -3.02
C GLN A 43 -10.07 -27.34 -2.94
N LEU A 44 -8.83 -27.68 -3.34
CA LEU A 44 -7.73 -26.71 -3.41
C LEU A 44 -8.01 -25.58 -4.40
N THR A 45 -8.61 -25.90 -5.54
CA THR A 45 -8.97 -24.90 -6.56
C THR A 45 -10.01 -23.93 -6.03
N THR A 46 -11.05 -24.43 -5.34
CA THR A 46 -12.07 -23.58 -4.70
C THR A 46 -11.45 -22.70 -3.62
N ALA A 47 -10.63 -23.27 -2.72
CA ALA A 47 -9.99 -22.50 -1.65
C ALA A 47 -9.07 -21.40 -2.18
N LEU A 48 -8.34 -21.64 -3.28
CA LEU A 48 -7.53 -20.63 -3.94
C LEU A 48 -8.37 -19.50 -4.54
N ASN A 49 -9.51 -19.83 -5.16
CA ASN A 49 -10.41 -18.83 -5.71
C ASN A 49 -11.05 -17.96 -4.62
N ASP A 50 -11.47 -18.56 -3.51
CA ASP A 50 -12.04 -17.84 -2.36
C ASP A 50 -11.01 -16.89 -1.73
N LEU A 51 -9.76 -17.37 -1.58
CA LEU A 51 -8.66 -16.55 -1.08
C LEU A 51 -8.40 -15.36 -2.01
N ARG A 52 -8.35 -15.60 -3.32
CA ARG A 52 -8.17 -14.55 -4.32
C ARG A 52 -9.29 -13.50 -4.25
N LEU A 53 -10.54 -13.93 -4.10
CA LEU A 53 -11.68 -13.02 -3.97
C LEU A 53 -11.60 -12.17 -2.70
N SER A 54 -11.24 -12.79 -1.57
CA SER A 54 -11.04 -12.09 -0.30
C SER A 54 -9.93 -11.05 -0.37
N PHE A 55 -8.83 -11.35 -1.06
CA PHE A 55 -7.76 -10.39 -1.29
C PHE A 55 -8.20 -9.20 -2.13
N SER A 56 -8.91 -9.45 -3.24
CA SER A 56 -9.44 -8.38 -4.09
C SER A 56 -10.33 -7.42 -3.30
N GLN A 57 -11.28 -7.97 -2.54
CA GLN A 57 -12.19 -7.16 -1.72
C GLN A 57 -11.45 -6.34 -0.66
N LYS A 58 -10.40 -6.89 -0.04
CA LYS A 58 -9.59 -6.14 0.93
C LYS A 58 -8.82 -5.01 0.28
N LEU A 59 -8.33 -5.19 -0.94
CA LEU A 59 -7.65 -4.14 -1.70
C LEU A 59 -8.61 -3.01 -2.05
N ASP A 60 -9.80 -3.32 -2.55
CA ASP A 60 -10.83 -2.33 -2.89
C ASP A 60 -11.21 -1.47 -1.66
N ASN A 61 -11.40 -2.13 -0.50
CA ASN A 61 -11.70 -1.44 0.76
C ASN A 61 -10.54 -0.58 1.28
N LEU A 62 -9.29 -0.97 1.01
CA LEU A 62 -8.10 -0.20 1.37
C LEU A 62 -7.99 1.05 0.51
N GLU A 63 -8.25 0.92 -0.80
CA GLU A 63 -8.25 2.03 -1.74
C GLU A 63 -9.31 3.07 -1.37
N GLU A 64 -10.53 2.64 -1.08
CA GLU A 64 -11.62 3.53 -0.63
C GLU A 64 -11.23 4.29 0.65
N LYS A 65 -10.71 3.59 1.67
CA LYS A 65 -10.25 4.22 2.92
C LYS A 65 -9.14 5.24 2.70
N LEU A 66 -8.22 4.96 1.78
CA LEU A 66 -7.12 5.85 1.47
C LEU A 66 -7.65 7.10 0.76
N LEU A 67 -8.58 6.95 -0.18
CA LEU A 67 -9.24 8.08 -0.86
C LEU A 67 -9.96 9.00 0.13
N LEU A 68 -10.73 8.44 1.07
CA LEU A 68 -11.40 9.19 2.13
C LEU A 68 -10.41 9.89 3.07
N ALA A 69 -9.35 9.20 3.50
CA ALA A 69 -8.34 9.78 4.37
C ALA A 69 -7.60 10.95 3.70
N THR A 70 -7.34 10.85 2.39
CA THR A 70 -6.60 11.87 1.63
C THR A 70 -7.46 13.13 1.44
N ASN A 71 -8.75 12.96 1.10
CA ASN A 71 -9.70 14.07 0.93
C ASN A 71 -9.98 14.84 2.22
N ASN A 72 -9.98 14.16 3.37
CA ASN A 72 -10.17 14.81 4.67
C ASN A 72 -8.88 15.53 5.14
N ASN A 73 -7.70 14.92 5.00
CA ASN A 73 -6.45 15.51 5.52
C ASN A 73 -5.93 16.72 4.72
N ILE A 74 -6.03 16.71 3.39
CA ILE A 74 -5.52 17.80 2.56
C ILE A 74 -6.41 19.05 2.69
N ASN A 75 -7.72 18.85 2.84
CA ASN A 75 -8.65 19.94 3.04
C ASN A 75 -8.59 20.49 4.47
N ASP A 76 -8.32 19.67 5.49
CA ASP A 76 -8.41 20.15 6.86
C ASP A 76 -7.32 21.13 7.26
N ALA A 77 -6.03 20.83 7.03
CA ALA A 77 -4.97 21.70 7.56
C ALA A 77 -4.95 23.10 6.91
N ALA A 78 -5.03 23.16 5.58
CA ALA A 78 -5.03 24.44 4.86
C ALA A 78 -6.32 25.23 5.10
N THR A 79 -7.47 24.56 5.26
CA THR A 79 -8.74 25.22 5.56
C THR A 79 -8.81 25.70 7.00
N GLN A 80 -8.26 24.93 7.95
CA GLN A 80 -8.12 25.33 9.36
C GLN A 80 -7.23 26.57 9.48
N GLU A 81 -6.11 26.61 8.77
CA GLU A 81 -5.23 27.77 8.72
C GLU A 81 -6.00 28.99 8.19
N ARG A 82 -6.65 28.87 7.01
CA ARG A 82 -7.45 29.96 6.41
C ARG A 82 -8.58 30.46 7.32
N LYS A 83 -9.27 29.57 8.03
CA LYS A 83 -10.35 29.94 8.98
C LYS A 83 -9.85 30.80 10.14
N ARG A 84 -8.55 30.75 10.44
CA ARG A 84 -7.90 31.50 11.53
C ARG A 84 -7.05 32.65 11.00
N SER A 85 -7.05 32.89 9.69
CA SER A 85 -6.32 33.98 9.04
C SER A 85 -7.24 35.18 8.84
N LEU A 86 -6.66 36.38 8.98
CA LEU A 86 -7.28 37.64 8.61
C LEU A 86 -6.57 38.19 7.36
N VAL A 87 -7.32 38.89 6.52
CA VAL A 87 -6.79 39.55 5.32
C VAL A 87 -7.04 41.04 5.44
N PHE A 88 -5.96 41.82 5.44
CA PHE A 88 -6.02 43.28 5.42
C PHE A 88 -5.73 43.78 4.00
N ILE A 89 -6.60 44.64 3.48
CA ILE A 89 -6.48 45.24 2.15
C ILE A 89 -6.28 46.75 2.32
N GLY A 90 -5.38 47.33 1.52
CA GLY A 90 -5.11 48.78 1.55
C GLY A 90 -4.06 49.22 2.56
N LEU A 91 -3.31 48.29 3.17
CA LEU A 91 -2.15 48.63 3.99
C LEU A 91 -0.94 48.90 3.09
N GLU A 92 -0.17 49.94 3.43
CA GLU A 92 1.10 50.22 2.76
C GLU A 92 2.11 49.11 3.08
N GLU A 93 2.82 48.65 2.04
CA GLU A 93 3.87 47.67 2.19
C GLU A 93 5.16 48.33 2.68
N SER A 94 5.83 47.73 3.67
CA SER A 94 7.16 48.18 4.07
C SER A 94 8.14 48.18 2.89
N THR A 95 8.89 49.28 2.77
CA THR A 95 9.90 49.56 1.74
C THR A 95 11.34 49.36 2.23
N LEU A 96 11.52 48.87 3.46
CA LEU A 96 12.84 48.65 4.05
C LEU A 96 13.67 47.64 3.23
N SER A 97 14.99 47.84 3.21
CA SER A 97 15.88 47.02 2.37
C SER A 97 15.99 45.57 2.87
N ALA A 98 16.14 45.39 4.18
CA ALA A 98 16.28 44.08 4.80
C ALA A 98 14.93 43.36 4.89
N ALA A 99 14.90 42.07 4.54
CA ALA A 99 13.68 41.25 4.62
C ALA A 99 13.16 41.10 6.06
N SER A 100 14.06 40.95 7.04
CA SER A 100 13.71 40.90 8.46
C SER A 100 13.09 42.21 8.96
N ALA A 101 13.62 43.35 8.52
CA ALA A 101 13.11 44.66 8.89
C ALA A 101 11.71 44.90 8.30
N ARG A 102 11.50 44.52 7.02
CA ARG A 102 10.17 44.53 6.40
C ARG A 102 9.16 43.67 7.16
N ALA A 103 9.55 42.46 7.53
CA ALA A 103 8.66 41.57 8.28
C ALA A 103 8.28 42.13 9.65
N ALA A 104 9.23 42.76 10.37
CA ALA A 104 8.96 43.40 11.65
C ALA A 104 7.99 44.58 11.51
N GLU A 105 8.15 45.41 10.47
CA GLU A 105 7.25 46.53 10.19
C GLU A 105 5.85 46.03 9.79
N ASP A 106 5.76 45.02 8.90
CA ASP A 106 4.47 44.44 8.51
C ASP A 106 3.72 43.85 9.72
N VAL A 107 4.43 43.21 10.65
CA VAL A 107 3.85 42.71 11.92
C VAL A 107 3.36 43.85 12.80
N ALA A 108 4.16 44.92 12.97
CA ALA A 108 3.77 46.08 13.76
C ALA A 108 2.50 46.74 13.20
N THR A 109 2.41 46.89 11.88
CA THR A 109 1.23 47.42 11.20
C THR A 109 0.01 46.52 11.42
N ALA A 110 0.17 45.20 11.26
CA ALA A 110 -0.92 44.25 11.51
C ALA A 110 -1.42 44.29 12.96
N VAL A 111 -0.51 44.41 13.94
CA VAL A 111 -0.88 44.57 15.36
C VAL A 111 -1.65 45.87 15.57
N GLY A 112 -1.19 46.99 15.00
CA GLY A 112 -1.91 48.26 15.10
C GLY A 112 -3.33 48.21 14.56
N VAL A 113 -3.57 47.46 13.47
CA VAL A 113 -4.94 47.23 12.95
C VAL A 113 -5.77 46.39 13.91
N LEU A 114 -5.20 45.34 14.50
CA LEU A 114 -5.90 44.50 15.48
C LEU A 114 -6.27 45.28 16.74
N ASP A 115 -5.39 46.17 17.21
CA ASP A 115 -5.65 47.05 18.34
C ASP A 115 -6.80 48.03 18.04
N MET A 116 -6.86 48.59 16.82
CA MET A 116 -7.99 49.44 16.39
C MET A 116 -9.32 48.69 16.35
N LEU A 117 -9.29 47.37 16.13
CA LEU A 117 -10.46 46.50 16.12
C LEU A 117 -10.79 45.90 17.50
N ASP A 118 -10.07 46.31 18.55
CA ASP A 118 -10.17 45.75 19.91
C ASP A 118 -10.02 44.22 19.97
N VAL A 119 -9.17 43.68 19.09
CA VAL A 119 -8.88 42.25 19.04
C VAL A 119 -7.71 41.95 19.98
N GLN A 120 -8.00 41.32 21.12
CA GLN A 120 -6.99 40.91 22.12
C GLN A 120 -6.21 39.65 21.71
N ALA A 121 -5.64 39.64 20.51
CA ALA A 121 -4.85 38.54 19.99
C ALA A 121 -3.65 39.05 19.19
N GLN A 122 -2.51 38.38 19.32
CA GLN A 122 -1.33 38.66 18.49
C GLN A 122 -1.24 37.70 17.31
N PRO A 123 -0.86 38.19 16.12
CA PRO A 123 -0.69 37.34 14.96
C PRO A 123 0.53 36.44 15.13
N CYS A 124 0.37 35.14 14.88
CA CYS A 124 1.49 34.19 14.94
C CYS A 124 2.39 34.27 13.70
N ALA A 125 1.85 34.68 12.56
CA ALA A 125 2.55 34.88 11.31
C ALA A 125 1.85 35.97 10.48
N VAL A 126 2.64 36.78 9.77
CA VAL A 126 2.17 37.79 8.83
C VAL A 126 2.89 37.57 7.51
N TYR A 127 2.13 37.59 6.41
CA TYR A 127 2.64 37.40 5.07
C TYR A 127 1.95 38.34 4.09
N ARG A 128 2.71 38.81 3.10
CA ARG A 128 2.16 39.57 1.98
C ARG A 128 1.55 38.62 0.97
N LEU A 129 0.31 38.87 0.57
CA LEU A 129 -0.34 38.11 -0.50
C LEU A 129 0.41 38.32 -1.83
N GLY A 130 0.51 37.26 -2.63
CA GLY A 130 1.22 37.30 -3.92
C GLY A 130 2.73 37.01 -3.84
N LYS A 131 3.34 36.99 -2.64
CA LYS A 131 4.71 36.49 -2.46
C LYS A 131 4.68 35.01 -2.03
N PRO A 132 5.55 34.14 -2.58
CA PRO A 132 5.62 32.74 -2.16
C PRO A 132 5.94 32.65 -0.66
N ASN A 133 5.11 31.95 0.10
CA ASN A 133 5.43 31.63 1.49
C ASN A 133 6.50 30.52 1.52
N PRO A 134 7.71 30.76 2.03
CA PRO A 134 8.75 29.74 2.10
C PRO A 134 8.34 28.51 2.92
N ALA A 135 7.46 28.66 3.92
CA ALA A 135 6.90 27.53 4.68
C ALA A 135 5.97 26.63 3.84
N ASN A 136 5.38 27.18 2.78
CA ASN A 136 4.44 26.46 1.90
C ASN A 136 5.15 25.87 0.66
N ASN A 137 6.33 26.37 0.31
CA ASN A 137 7.15 25.83 -0.79
C ASN A 137 7.72 24.44 -0.48
N ALA A 138 7.95 24.10 0.80
CA ALA A 138 8.38 22.75 1.20
C ALA A 138 7.35 21.65 0.91
N ARG A 139 6.07 22.01 0.67
CA ARG A 139 4.98 21.05 0.39
C ARG A 139 4.66 20.90 -1.10
N ARG A 140 5.19 21.76 -1.97
CA ARG A 140 4.89 21.79 -3.42
C ARG A 140 5.95 21.14 -4.30
N SER A 141 7.00 20.53 -3.75
CA SER A 141 8.01 19.81 -4.53
C SER A 141 7.56 18.43 -5.03
N GLY A 142 6.29 18.06 -4.85
CA GLY A 142 5.67 16.94 -5.56
C GLY A 142 5.39 17.34 -7.00
N LYS A 143 6.27 16.88 -7.92
CA LYS A 143 6.15 16.90 -9.39
C LYS A 143 4.80 17.38 -9.95
N VAL A 144 4.82 18.53 -10.62
CA VAL A 144 3.82 18.84 -11.66
C VAL A 144 4.35 18.20 -12.95
N GLU A 145 3.83 17.02 -13.31
CA GLU A 145 4.00 16.50 -14.67
C GLU A 145 3.04 17.27 -15.58
N THR A 146 3.61 18.17 -16.38
CA THR A 146 2.88 18.86 -17.45
C THR A 146 2.58 17.85 -18.55
N ILE A 147 1.32 17.44 -18.66
CA ILE A 147 0.85 16.71 -19.85
C ILE A 147 0.72 17.76 -20.96
N THR A 148 1.52 17.60 -22.01
CA THR A 148 1.40 18.33 -23.29
C THR A 148 0.88 17.35 -24.33
#